data_AF-A0A964PUB3-F1
#
_entry.id   AF-A0A964PUB3-F1
#
_cell.length_a   1.000
_cell.length_b   1.000
_cell.length_c   1.000
_cell.angle_alpha   90.00
_cell.angle_beta   90.00
_cell.angle_gamma   90.00
#
_symmetry.space_group_name_H-M   'P 1'
#
loop_
_entity.id
_entity.type
_entity.pdbx_description
1 polymer ?
#
loop_
_entity_poly.entity_id
_entity_poly.type
_entity_poly.pdbx_seq_one_letter_code
_entity_poly.pdbx_strand_id
1 'polypeptide(L)'
;MTMVDWLLTEQLVQICRDAKAKRPDLNVEIEARSPHGEDDVLAGAGTAVRIDATDGGVYLLTPRRLMRIVGDDAYEMVTYSDLVGYDWISPEMSEKVALKDEHFDRLYLYPRSEPPITLDHLGQAVYPLLAFFARVLEYQSQKVLLRKLDEDVVALLGRCLAAAARGPFFSDVELTSLFGRSRESMQVVAGMWPRMNLATPDLQELLRRVAEELIALGDPESQHWREWIAASPQQLEAAVEVFRMVSTGEV
;
A
#
# COMPACT_ATOMS: atom_id res chain seq x y z
N MET A 1 8.16 -3.76 -19.75
CA MET A 1 6.94 -3.84 -18.91
C MET A 1 6.96 -5.12 -18.09
N THR A 2 6.84 -5.03 -16.75
CA THR A 2 6.63 -6.24 -15.93
C THR A 2 5.14 -6.61 -15.93
N MET A 3 4.79 -7.88 -15.70
CA MET A 3 3.39 -8.31 -15.57
C MET A 3 2.63 -7.51 -14.48
N VAL A 4 3.36 -7.05 -13.47
CA VAL A 4 2.84 -6.21 -12.40
C VAL A 4 2.39 -4.85 -12.92
N ASP A 5 3.20 -4.19 -13.75
CA ASP A 5 2.88 -2.87 -14.31
C ASP A 5 1.59 -2.91 -15.11
N TRP A 6 1.44 -3.93 -15.97
CA TRP A 6 0.23 -4.12 -16.77
C TRP A 6 -1.03 -4.25 -15.90
N LEU A 7 -0.97 -5.06 -14.83
CA LEU A 7 -2.12 -5.26 -13.94
C LEU A 7 -2.49 -4.01 -13.14
N LEU A 8 -1.51 -3.21 -12.72
CA LEU A 8 -1.75 -1.94 -12.05
C LEU A 8 -2.38 -0.93 -13.01
N THR A 9 -1.93 -0.91 -14.26
CA THR A 9 -2.53 -0.09 -15.32
C THR A 9 -3.99 -0.50 -15.58
N GLU A 10 -4.30 -1.80 -15.73
CA GLU A 10 -5.67 -2.27 -15.92
C GLU A 10 -6.59 -1.89 -14.75
N GLN A 11 -6.08 -1.90 -13.51
CA GLN A 11 -6.85 -1.49 -12.34
C GLN A 11 -7.09 0.01 -12.28
N LEU A 12 -6.07 0.81 -12.58
CA LEU A 12 -6.20 2.26 -12.73
C LEU A 12 -7.31 2.57 -13.74
N VAL A 13 -7.24 1.95 -14.90
CA VAL A 13 -8.23 2.10 -15.97
C VAL A 13 -9.62 1.69 -15.50
N GLN A 14 -9.76 0.55 -14.84
CA GLN A 14 -11.06 0.07 -14.35
C GLN A 14 -11.66 0.99 -13.29
N ILE A 15 -10.87 1.48 -12.33
CA ILE A 15 -11.32 2.43 -11.30
C ILE A 15 -11.85 3.70 -11.95
N CYS A 16 -11.11 4.25 -12.92
CA CYS A 16 -11.53 5.46 -13.62
C CYS A 16 -12.77 5.23 -14.48
N ARG A 17 -12.90 4.07 -15.14
CA ARG A 17 -14.13 3.70 -15.89
C ARG A 17 -15.33 3.60 -14.96
N ASP A 18 -15.21 2.91 -13.83
CA ASP A 18 -16.28 2.74 -12.85
C ASP A 18 -16.70 4.09 -12.26
N ALA A 19 -15.73 4.97 -11.98
CA ALA A 19 -15.96 6.31 -11.51
C ALA A 19 -16.70 7.16 -12.57
N LYS A 20 -16.23 7.16 -13.83
CA LYS A 20 -16.88 7.86 -14.95
C LYS A 20 -18.27 7.34 -15.26
N ALA A 21 -18.50 6.03 -15.15
CA ALA A 21 -19.82 5.43 -15.33
C ALA A 21 -20.82 5.92 -14.27
N LYS A 22 -20.37 6.14 -13.03
CA LYS A 22 -21.19 6.68 -11.94
C LYS A 22 -21.32 8.20 -11.99
N ARG A 23 -20.29 8.89 -12.48
CA ARG A 23 -20.16 10.35 -12.54
C ARG A 23 -19.58 10.75 -13.90
N PRO A 24 -20.43 10.94 -14.93
CA PRO A 24 -19.95 11.28 -16.28
C PRO A 24 -19.20 12.63 -16.33
N ASP A 25 -19.50 13.52 -15.39
CA ASP A 25 -18.98 14.87 -15.22
C ASP A 25 -17.57 14.95 -14.62
N LEU A 26 -16.94 13.82 -14.29
CA LEU A 26 -15.57 13.81 -13.78
C LEU A 26 -14.61 14.46 -14.79
N ASN A 27 -13.75 15.34 -14.31
CA ASN A 27 -12.65 15.94 -15.08
C ASN A 27 -11.43 14.98 -15.14
N VAL A 28 -11.69 13.74 -15.56
CA VAL A 28 -10.72 12.65 -15.66
C VAL A 28 -10.94 11.93 -16.99
N GLU A 29 -9.90 11.70 -17.77
CA GLU A 29 -9.97 10.96 -19.04
C GLU A 29 -8.92 9.85 -19.08
N ILE A 30 -9.27 8.72 -19.69
CA ILE A 30 -8.33 7.60 -19.87
C ILE A 30 -7.63 7.80 -21.21
N GLU A 31 -6.35 8.14 -21.17
CA GLU A 31 -5.52 8.31 -22.35
C GLU A 31 -4.83 6.98 -22.69
N ALA A 32 -5.31 6.33 -23.75
CA ALA A 32 -4.78 5.05 -24.24
C ALA A 32 -3.39 5.17 -24.90
N ARG A 33 -2.77 6.38 -24.93
CA ARG A 33 -1.46 6.64 -25.53
C ARG A 33 -0.73 7.71 -24.71
N SER A 34 0.54 7.44 -24.36
CA SER A 34 1.43 8.44 -23.77
C SER A 34 1.57 9.64 -24.74
N PRO A 35 1.49 10.90 -24.28
CA PRO A 35 1.68 12.07 -25.14
C PRO A 35 3.09 12.18 -25.74
N HIS A 36 4.06 11.37 -25.29
CA HIS A 36 5.44 11.38 -25.79
C HIS A 36 5.74 10.39 -26.93
N GLY A 37 4.72 9.75 -27.51
CA GLY A 37 4.88 8.87 -28.68
C GLY A 37 5.21 7.40 -28.35
N GLU A 38 5.22 6.56 -29.39
CA GLU A 38 5.29 5.08 -29.31
C GLU A 38 6.57 4.54 -28.64
N ASP A 39 7.65 5.33 -28.59
CA ASP A 39 8.92 4.88 -28.01
C ASP A 39 8.89 4.84 -26.46
N ASP A 40 8.01 5.61 -25.81
CA ASP A 40 7.74 5.51 -24.37
C ASP A 40 6.68 4.44 -24.03
N VAL A 41 5.91 4.01 -25.03
CA VAL A 41 4.95 2.90 -24.92
C VAL A 41 5.72 1.57 -24.79
N LEU A 42 6.93 1.47 -25.36
CA LEU A 42 7.81 0.30 -25.25
C LEU A 42 8.55 0.19 -23.90
N ALA A 43 8.55 1.24 -23.06
CA ALA A 43 9.02 1.19 -21.68
C ALA A 43 7.96 0.66 -20.68
N GLY A 44 6.72 0.39 -21.14
CA GLY A 44 5.66 -0.24 -20.34
C GLY A 44 4.56 0.68 -19.80
N ALA A 45 4.41 1.88 -20.37
CA ALA A 45 3.27 2.78 -20.10
C ALA A 45 2.16 2.56 -21.14
N GLY A 46 1.32 1.54 -20.94
CA GLY A 46 0.26 1.19 -21.89
C GLY A 46 -1.01 2.06 -21.79
N THR A 47 -1.20 2.82 -20.71
CA THR A 47 -2.34 3.75 -20.52
C THR A 47 -2.02 4.71 -19.38
N ALA A 48 -2.32 5.99 -19.56
CA ALA A 48 -2.27 7.00 -18.51
C ALA A 48 -3.69 7.51 -18.23
N VAL A 49 -3.89 8.06 -17.04
CA VAL A 49 -5.13 8.78 -16.73
C VAL A 49 -4.81 10.26 -16.65
N ARG A 50 -5.45 11.00 -17.54
CA ARG A 50 -5.43 12.45 -17.58
C ARG A 50 -6.46 13.02 -16.61
N ILE A 51 -6.07 14.07 -15.91
CA ILE A 51 -6.94 14.80 -15.00
C ILE A 51 -6.80 16.29 -15.33
N ASP A 52 -7.91 16.92 -15.68
CA ASP A 52 -7.97 18.34 -16.02
C ASP A 52 -8.48 19.12 -14.81
N ALA A 53 -7.60 19.79 -14.07
CA ALA A 53 -8.01 20.67 -13.00
C ALA A 53 -8.82 21.87 -13.50
N THR A 54 -9.67 22.39 -12.63
CA THR A 54 -10.60 23.48 -12.92
C THR A 54 -9.91 24.82 -13.17
N ASP A 55 -8.64 24.95 -12.80
CA ASP A 55 -7.76 26.09 -13.12
C ASP A 55 -7.03 25.93 -14.47
N GLY A 56 -7.30 24.85 -15.21
CA GLY A 56 -6.64 24.52 -16.47
C GLY A 56 -5.34 23.73 -16.30
N GLY A 57 -4.95 23.38 -15.07
CA GLY A 57 -3.86 22.45 -14.82
C GLY A 57 -4.17 21.06 -15.38
N VAL A 58 -3.17 20.37 -15.90
CA VAL A 58 -3.34 19.02 -16.46
C VAL A 58 -2.36 18.09 -15.77
N TYR A 59 -2.87 16.98 -15.27
CA TYR A 59 -2.08 15.96 -14.59
C TYR A 59 -2.19 14.63 -15.32
N LEU A 60 -1.07 13.92 -15.42
CA LEU A 60 -1.03 12.56 -15.93
C LEU A 60 -0.64 11.61 -14.81
N LEU A 61 -1.45 10.58 -14.68
CA LEU A 61 -1.37 9.61 -13.63
C LEU A 61 -1.03 8.26 -14.23
N THR A 62 0.04 7.66 -13.72
CA THR A 62 0.46 6.31 -14.07
C THR A 62 0.49 5.46 -12.80
N PRO A 63 0.65 4.15 -12.89
CA PRO A 63 0.87 3.32 -11.71
C PRO A 63 2.10 3.70 -10.87
N ARG A 64 3.10 4.38 -11.42
CA ARG A 64 4.37 4.64 -10.70
C ARG A 64 4.55 6.09 -10.27
N ARG A 65 3.90 7.01 -10.97
CA ARG A 65 4.16 8.43 -10.83
C ARG A 65 2.97 9.28 -11.23
N LEU A 66 2.96 10.47 -10.66
CA LEU A 66 2.12 11.60 -11.04
C LEU A 66 3.00 12.62 -11.77
N MET A 67 2.50 13.12 -12.89
CA MET A 67 3.16 14.14 -13.70
C MET A 67 2.20 15.31 -13.93
N ARG A 68 2.75 16.50 -14.18
CA ARG A 68 2.02 17.69 -14.61
C ARG A 68 2.40 18.02 -16.05
N ILE A 69 1.41 18.28 -16.88
CA ILE A 69 1.64 18.76 -18.25
C ILE A 69 1.68 20.28 -18.25
N VAL A 70 2.75 20.82 -18.84
CA VAL A 70 2.93 22.27 -19.04
C VAL A 70 3.37 22.48 -20.48
N GLY A 71 2.48 23.04 -21.30
CA GLY A 71 2.69 23.08 -22.75
C GLY A 71 2.67 21.66 -23.34
N ASP A 72 3.72 21.31 -24.07
CA ASP A 72 3.88 19.98 -24.70
C ASP A 72 4.75 19.02 -23.84
N ASP A 73 5.23 19.49 -22.68
CA ASP A 73 6.15 18.75 -21.82
C ASP A 73 5.42 18.17 -20.59
N ALA A 74 5.85 16.97 -20.16
CA ALA A 74 5.42 16.37 -18.90
C ALA A 74 6.53 16.46 -17.85
N TYR A 75 6.18 17.05 -16.72
CA TYR A 75 7.06 17.19 -15.56
C TYR A 75 6.64 16.21 -14.48
N GLU A 76 7.56 15.32 -14.09
CA GLU A 76 7.33 14.43 -12.96
C GLU A 76 7.15 15.24 -11.68
N MET A 77 6.03 15.04 -10.98
CA MET A 77 5.76 15.68 -9.70
C MET A 77 6.18 14.79 -8.55
N VAL A 78 5.81 13.51 -8.60
CA VAL A 78 6.15 12.54 -7.55
C VAL A 78 6.16 11.13 -8.10
N THR A 79 7.15 10.36 -7.69
CA THR A 79 7.17 8.90 -7.82
C THR A 79 6.59 8.28 -6.54
N TYR A 80 5.67 7.33 -6.68
CA TYR A 80 4.91 6.83 -5.52
C TYR A 80 5.74 6.04 -4.50
N SER A 81 6.90 5.52 -4.89
CA SER A 81 7.86 4.96 -3.93
C SER A 81 8.38 5.99 -2.94
N ASP A 82 8.35 7.27 -3.31
CA ASP A 82 8.83 8.38 -2.50
C ASP A 82 7.69 9.03 -1.69
N LEU A 83 6.43 8.65 -1.93
CA LEU A 83 5.26 9.19 -1.23
C LEU A 83 5.10 8.51 0.14
N VAL A 84 5.14 9.30 1.22
CA VAL A 84 4.98 8.81 2.60
C VAL A 84 3.57 9.04 3.17
N GLY A 85 2.78 9.89 2.53
CA GLY A 85 1.39 10.14 2.92
C GLY A 85 0.68 11.13 2.00
N TYR A 86 -0.60 11.35 2.28
CA TYR A 86 -1.42 12.38 1.64
C TYR A 86 -2.50 12.90 2.61
N ASP A 87 -3.00 14.11 2.40
CA ASP A 87 -4.08 14.71 3.20
C ASP A 87 -4.95 15.63 2.33
N TRP A 88 -6.20 15.86 2.73
CA TRP A 88 -7.17 16.77 2.07
C TRP A 88 -7.19 18.14 2.73
N ILE A 89 -6.71 18.22 3.96
CA ILE A 89 -6.65 19.45 4.73
C ILE A 89 -5.19 19.68 5.06
N SER A 90 -4.69 20.91 4.87
CA SER A 90 -3.32 21.19 5.29
C SER A 90 -3.21 20.99 6.82
N PRO A 91 -2.03 20.61 7.35
CA PRO A 91 -1.86 20.41 8.79
C PRO A 91 -2.28 21.65 9.60
N GLU A 92 -2.01 22.84 9.04
CA GLU A 92 -2.34 24.17 9.56
C GLU A 92 -3.86 24.45 9.58
N MET A 93 -4.64 23.79 8.72
CA MET A 93 -6.09 23.97 8.58
C MET A 93 -6.89 22.89 9.32
N SER A 94 -6.28 21.76 9.70
CA SER A 94 -6.98 20.68 10.43
C SER A 94 -7.62 21.16 11.74
N GLU A 95 -7.03 22.17 12.39
CA GLU A 95 -7.56 22.79 13.62
C GLU A 95 -8.75 23.74 13.38
N LYS A 96 -8.98 24.17 12.13
CA LYS A 96 -9.99 25.19 11.76
C LYS A 96 -11.16 24.63 10.95
N VAL A 97 -11.05 23.42 10.40
CA VAL A 97 -11.99 22.83 9.43
C VAL A 97 -13.15 22.07 10.11
N ALA A 98 -13.77 22.70 11.12
CA ALA A 98 -15.11 22.30 11.56
C ALA A 98 -16.23 22.92 10.69
N LEU A 99 -15.87 23.78 9.72
CA LEU A 99 -16.82 24.62 9.00
C LEU A 99 -16.40 24.75 7.52
N LYS A 100 -17.15 24.05 6.65
CA LYS A 100 -17.37 24.25 5.19
C LYS A 100 -16.82 23.18 4.23
N ASP A 101 -17.71 22.77 3.33
CA ASP A 101 -17.53 21.88 2.18
C ASP A 101 -16.59 22.42 1.08
N GLU A 102 -16.01 23.61 1.24
CA GLU A 102 -15.20 24.30 0.21
C GLU A 102 -13.77 23.75 0.08
N HIS A 103 -13.34 22.85 0.97
CA HIS A 103 -11.94 22.37 1.02
C HIS A 103 -11.69 21.01 0.36
N PHE A 104 -12.71 20.38 -0.22
CA PHE A 104 -12.57 19.06 -0.84
C PHE A 104 -12.06 19.14 -2.29
N ASP A 105 -11.41 20.22 -2.73
CA ASP A 105 -10.86 20.37 -4.09
C ASP A 105 -9.32 20.30 -4.16
N ARG A 106 -8.66 19.98 -3.04
CA ARG A 106 -7.20 19.96 -2.92
C ARG A 106 -6.68 18.66 -2.34
N LEU A 107 -5.58 18.16 -2.89
CA LEU A 107 -4.85 17.03 -2.34
C LEU A 107 -3.41 17.45 -2.01
N TYR A 108 -3.04 17.30 -0.75
CA TYR A 108 -1.67 17.42 -0.30
C TYR A 108 -0.99 16.06 -0.37
N LEU A 109 0.15 16.01 -1.03
CA LEU A 109 1.01 14.83 -1.15
C LEU A 109 2.27 15.11 -0.35
N TYR A 110 2.73 14.15 0.44
CA TYR A 110 3.93 14.28 1.27
C TYR A 110 5.00 13.32 0.74
N PRO A 111 5.93 13.78 -0.11
CA PRO A 111 7.12 13.01 -0.46
C PRO A 111 8.08 12.93 0.74
N ARG A 112 8.93 11.90 0.76
CA ARG A 112 9.87 11.63 1.86
C ARG A 112 10.92 12.73 2.06
N SER A 113 11.38 13.33 0.97
CA SER A 113 12.56 14.22 0.97
C SER A 113 12.29 15.57 0.30
N GLU A 114 11.03 15.91 0.07
CA GLU A 114 10.62 17.14 -0.60
C GLU A 114 9.49 17.84 0.17
N PRO A 115 9.29 19.15 -0.04
CA PRO A 115 8.13 19.85 0.50
C PRO A 115 6.81 19.21 0.04
N PRO A 116 5.70 19.39 0.79
CA PRO A 116 4.40 18.90 0.37
C PRO A 116 4.02 19.46 -1.00
N ILE A 117 3.61 18.56 -1.89
CA ILE A 117 3.09 18.91 -3.20
C ILE A 117 1.58 19.09 -3.06
N THR A 118 1.07 20.23 -3.54
CA THR A 118 -0.37 20.50 -3.51
C THR A 118 -0.94 20.36 -4.91
N LEU A 119 -1.95 19.49 -5.05
CA LEU A 119 -2.79 19.39 -6.23
C LEU A 119 -4.08 20.14 -5.95
N ASP A 120 -4.17 21.36 -6.43
CA ASP A 120 -5.34 22.22 -6.22
C ASP A 120 -6.34 22.09 -7.37
N HIS A 121 -7.55 22.59 -7.11
CA HIS A 121 -8.56 22.80 -8.15
C HIS A 121 -8.99 21.52 -8.87
N LEU A 122 -8.86 20.37 -8.19
CA LEU A 122 -9.15 19.05 -8.75
C LEU A 122 -10.64 18.84 -9.04
N GLY A 123 -11.53 19.67 -8.50
CA GLY A 123 -12.96 19.61 -8.80
C GLY A 123 -13.56 18.24 -8.48
N GLN A 124 -14.25 17.63 -9.45
CA GLN A 124 -14.92 16.34 -9.24
C GLN A 124 -13.96 15.14 -9.24
N ALA A 125 -12.72 15.29 -9.72
CA ALA A 125 -11.71 14.23 -9.80
C ALA A 125 -11.13 13.81 -8.45
N VAL A 126 -11.37 14.59 -7.40
CA VAL A 126 -10.87 14.39 -6.02
C VAL A 126 -11.08 12.97 -5.51
N TYR A 127 -12.33 12.49 -5.49
CA TYR A 127 -12.64 11.15 -4.98
C TYR A 127 -12.08 10.01 -5.86
N PRO A 128 -12.20 10.06 -7.20
CA PRO A 128 -11.52 9.11 -8.07
C PRO A 128 -10.00 9.07 -7.86
N LEU A 129 -9.35 10.24 -7.74
CA LEU A 129 -7.92 10.37 -7.51
C LEU A 129 -7.53 9.71 -6.18
N LEU A 130 -8.30 9.92 -5.11
CA LEU A 130 -8.12 9.26 -3.82
C LEU A 130 -8.20 7.74 -3.91
N ALA A 131 -9.29 7.24 -4.49
CA ALA A 131 -9.55 5.81 -4.60
C ALA A 131 -8.47 5.14 -5.45
N PHE A 132 -8.03 5.82 -6.50
CA PHE A 132 -6.90 5.40 -7.30
C PHE A 132 -5.59 5.37 -6.49
N PHE A 133 -5.20 6.46 -5.80
CA PHE A 133 -3.97 6.53 -5.03
C PHE A 133 -3.92 5.45 -3.96
N ALA A 134 -5.01 5.32 -3.20
CA ALA A 134 -5.17 4.28 -2.21
C ALA A 134 -4.99 2.89 -2.84
N ARG A 135 -5.56 2.67 -4.03
CA ARG A 135 -5.44 1.38 -4.71
C ARG A 135 -4.04 1.11 -5.23
N VAL A 136 -3.36 2.10 -5.78
CA VAL A 136 -1.98 1.93 -6.27
C VAL A 136 -1.04 1.67 -5.13
N LEU A 137 -1.15 2.42 -4.03
CA LEU A 137 -0.38 2.20 -2.81
C LEU A 137 -0.68 0.83 -2.20
N GLU A 138 -1.96 0.44 -2.09
CA GLU A 138 -2.39 -0.86 -1.58
C GLU A 138 -1.92 -2.01 -2.49
N TYR A 139 -1.93 -1.84 -3.81
CA TYR A 139 -1.55 -2.92 -4.73
C TYR A 139 -0.06 -3.08 -4.94
N GLN A 140 0.67 -1.97 -5.03
CA GLN A 140 2.13 -1.99 -5.09
C GLN A 140 2.71 -2.63 -3.83
N SER A 141 2.08 -2.42 -2.68
CA SER A 141 2.53 -2.99 -1.41
C SER A 141 2.00 -4.40 -1.15
N GLN A 142 0.75 -4.75 -1.48
CA GLN A 142 0.17 -5.99 -1.00
C GLN A 142 0.23 -7.16 -2.00
N LYS A 143 -0.24 -6.96 -3.25
CA LYS A 143 -0.33 -8.06 -4.23
C LYS A 143 1.00 -8.39 -4.88
N VAL A 144 1.91 -7.42 -4.98
CA VAL A 144 3.28 -7.67 -5.47
C VAL A 144 4.06 -8.44 -4.42
N LEU A 145 4.00 -8.02 -3.15
CA LEU A 145 4.65 -8.73 -2.05
C LEU A 145 4.06 -10.14 -1.89
N LEU A 146 2.73 -10.31 -1.92
CA LEU A 146 2.11 -11.65 -1.85
C LEU A 146 2.43 -12.57 -3.02
N ARG A 147 2.71 -12.04 -4.22
CA ARG A 147 3.13 -12.87 -5.37
C ARG A 147 4.62 -13.23 -5.34
N LYS A 148 5.43 -12.41 -4.68
CA LYS A 148 6.84 -12.70 -4.43
C LYS A 148 7.03 -13.66 -3.25
N LEU A 149 6.06 -13.70 -2.34
CA LEU A 149 6.05 -14.64 -1.22
C LEU A 149 5.45 -15.97 -1.66
N ASP A 150 6.11 -17.06 -1.28
CA ASP A 150 5.55 -18.39 -1.41
C ASP A 150 4.30 -18.53 -0.53
N GLU A 151 3.28 -19.25 -1.00
CA GLU A 151 2.06 -19.51 -0.24
C GLU A 151 2.38 -20.19 1.11
N ASP A 152 3.41 -21.03 1.13
CA ASP A 152 3.90 -21.69 2.34
C ASP A 152 4.47 -20.70 3.36
N VAL A 153 5.19 -19.67 2.90
CA VAL A 153 5.71 -18.59 3.77
C VAL A 153 4.56 -17.79 4.35
N VAL A 154 3.59 -17.41 3.51
CA VAL A 154 2.40 -16.66 3.94
C VAL A 154 1.59 -17.47 4.97
N ALA A 155 1.40 -18.77 4.72
CA ALA A 155 0.67 -19.65 5.61
C ALA A 155 1.41 -19.83 6.95
N LEU A 156 2.73 -20.00 6.93
CA LEU A 156 3.54 -20.18 8.13
C LEU A 156 3.52 -18.93 9.02
N LEU A 157 3.74 -17.74 8.46
CA LEU A 157 3.66 -16.48 9.21
C LEU A 157 2.25 -16.24 9.79
N GLY A 158 1.22 -16.63 9.03
CA GLY A 158 -0.17 -16.59 9.52
C GLY A 158 -0.41 -17.52 10.71
N ARG A 159 0.17 -18.73 10.70
CA ARG A 159 0.13 -19.65 11.84
C ARG A 159 0.84 -19.06 13.06
N CYS A 160 1.98 -18.40 12.89
CA CYS A 160 2.69 -17.74 13.99
C CYS A 160 1.87 -16.61 14.63
N LEU A 161 1.22 -15.76 13.82
CA LEU A 161 0.30 -14.73 14.34
C LEU A 161 -0.89 -15.36 15.08
N ALA A 162 -1.47 -16.42 14.54
CA ALA A 162 -2.56 -17.14 15.19
C ALA A 162 -2.12 -17.77 16.51
N ALA A 163 -0.93 -18.37 16.55
CA ALA A 163 -0.31 -18.96 17.74
C ALA A 163 -0.06 -17.89 18.82
N ALA A 164 0.44 -16.72 18.43
CA ALA A 164 0.63 -15.62 19.37
C ALA A 164 -0.69 -15.07 19.93
N ALA A 165 -1.71 -14.93 19.07
CA ALA A 165 -2.99 -14.34 19.45
C ALA A 165 -3.89 -15.29 20.28
N ARG A 166 -3.90 -16.58 19.94
CA ARG A 166 -4.87 -17.56 20.47
C ARG A 166 -4.22 -18.78 21.12
N GLY A 167 -2.94 -19.02 20.87
CA GLY A 167 -2.21 -20.15 21.43
C GLY A 167 -1.70 -19.89 22.86
N PRO A 168 -1.16 -20.94 23.50
CA PRO A 168 -0.71 -20.90 24.89
C PRO A 168 0.74 -20.38 25.05
N PHE A 169 1.31 -19.74 24.03
CA PHE A 169 2.73 -19.33 24.01
C PHE A 169 2.99 -18.05 24.81
N PHE A 170 2.01 -17.15 24.89
CA PHE A 170 2.15 -15.87 25.57
C PHE A 170 0.94 -15.60 26.46
N SER A 171 1.19 -15.15 27.68
CA SER A 171 0.22 -14.52 28.56
C SER A 171 -0.14 -13.11 28.09
N ASP A 172 -1.21 -12.53 28.61
CA ASP A 172 -1.63 -11.16 28.26
C ASP A 172 -0.60 -10.10 28.67
N VAL A 173 0.12 -10.36 29.77
CA VAL A 173 1.21 -9.51 30.24
C VAL A 173 2.37 -9.55 29.25
N GLU A 174 2.75 -10.73 28.79
CA GLU A 174 3.81 -10.90 27.77
C GLU A 174 3.42 -10.30 26.43
N LEU A 175 2.17 -10.44 25.98
CA LEU A 175 1.73 -9.81 24.74
C LEU A 175 1.88 -8.29 24.79
N THR A 176 1.54 -7.70 25.93
CA THR A 176 1.66 -6.25 26.13
C THR A 176 3.12 -5.81 26.26
N SER A 177 3.95 -6.54 27.01
CA SER A 177 5.35 -6.17 27.23
C SER A 177 6.25 -6.42 26.02
N LEU A 178 6.02 -7.52 25.30
CA LEU A 178 6.80 -7.90 24.13
C LEU A 178 6.26 -7.22 22.87
N PHE A 179 4.97 -7.20 22.62
CA PHE A 179 4.45 -6.70 21.34
C PHE A 179 3.76 -5.34 21.44
N GLY A 180 3.63 -4.78 22.64
CA GLY A 180 2.89 -3.53 22.86
C GLY A 180 1.39 -3.67 22.55
N ARG A 181 0.86 -4.90 22.53
CA ARG A 181 -0.49 -5.20 22.04
C ARG A 181 -1.25 -6.09 23.01
N SER A 182 -2.54 -5.81 23.18
CA SER A 182 -3.44 -6.73 23.88
C SER A 182 -3.74 -7.97 23.05
N ARG A 183 -4.26 -9.02 23.69
CA ARG A 183 -4.72 -10.23 23.00
C ARG A 183 -5.77 -9.94 21.93
N GLU A 184 -6.73 -9.07 22.23
CA GLU A 184 -7.76 -8.67 21.27
C GLU A 184 -7.16 -7.99 20.03
N SER A 185 -6.18 -7.09 20.23
CA SER A 185 -5.46 -6.46 19.12
C SER A 185 -4.72 -7.49 18.27
N MET A 186 -4.05 -8.46 18.92
CA MET A 186 -3.36 -9.55 18.22
C MET A 186 -4.33 -10.44 17.42
N GLN A 187 -5.53 -10.70 17.94
CA GLN A 187 -6.55 -11.48 17.21
C GLN A 187 -7.06 -10.76 15.97
N VAL A 188 -7.24 -9.43 16.05
CA VAL A 188 -7.61 -8.63 14.88
C VAL A 188 -6.52 -8.68 13.82
N VAL A 189 -5.26 -8.49 14.20
CA VAL A 189 -4.11 -8.61 13.29
C VAL A 189 -4.08 -9.99 12.63
N ALA A 190 -4.18 -11.06 13.42
CA ALA A 190 -4.19 -12.43 12.90
C ALA A 190 -5.38 -12.71 11.97
N GLY A 191 -6.56 -12.13 12.24
CA GLY A 191 -7.76 -12.27 11.40
C GLY A 191 -7.70 -11.47 10.10
N MET A 192 -6.91 -10.39 10.07
CA MET A 192 -6.68 -9.59 8.86
C MET A 192 -5.53 -10.11 8.01
N TRP A 193 -4.68 -11.01 8.51
CA TRP A 193 -3.64 -11.64 7.70
C TRP A 193 -4.23 -12.56 6.60
N PRO A 194 -3.67 -12.59 5.37
CA PRO A 194 -2.60 -11.75 4.81
C PRO A 194 -3.14 -10.51 4.07
N ARG A 195 -4.37 -10.08 4.40
CA ARG A 195 -5.04 -8.93 3.79
C ARG A 195 -4.51 -7.58 4.27
N MET A 196 -3.52 -7.56 5.16
CA MET A 196 -2.86 -6.34 5.63
C MET A 196 -1.82 -5.83 4.62
N ASN A 197 -1.47 -4.55 4.73
CA ASN A 197 -0.37 -3.96 3.99
C ASN A 197 0.97 -4.55 4.47
N LEU A 198 1.56 -5.43 3.66
CA LEU A 198 2.82 -6.13 3.97
C LEU A 198 4.05 -5.20 3.97
N ALA A 199 3.95 -4.02 3.36
CA ALA A 199 5.02 -3.04 3.35
C ALA A 199 5.06 -2.17 4.62
N THR A 200 4.06 -2.27 5.51
CA THR A 200 4.04 -1.47 6.74
C THR A 200 5.17 -1.90 7.69
N PRO A 201 6.09 -0.99 8.09
CA PRO A 201 7.20 -1.34 8.98
C PRO A 201 6.76 -1.99 10.29
N ASP A 202 5.66 -1.51 10.89
CA ASP A 202 5.10 -2.06 12.12
C ASP A 202 4.67 -3.53 11.98
N LEU A 203 4.14 -3.91 10.81
CA LEU A 203 3.74 -5.29 10.56
C LEU A 203 4.97 -6.19 10.37
N GLN A 204 5.99 -5.68 9.67
CA GLN A 204 7.24 -6.42 9.47
C GLN A 204 7.95 -6.68 10.79
N GLU A 205 8.06 -5.65 11.63
CA GLU A 205 8.65 -5.75 12.95
C GLU A 205 7.86 -6.69 13.86
N LEU A 206 6.53 -6.60 13.83
CA LEU A 206 5.67 -7.50 14.60
C LEU A 206 5.86 -8.97 14.19
N LEU A 207 5.85 -9.27 12.88
CA LEU A 207 6.04 -10.63 12.37
C LEU A 207 7.40 -11.20 12.74
N ARG A 208 8.46 -10.40 12.55
CA ARG A 208 9.84 -10.76 12.92
C ARG A 208 9.91 -11.08 14.42
N ARG A 209 9.42 -10.18 15.25
CA ARG A 209 9.48 -10.34 16.72
C ARG A 209 8.63 -11.51 17.21
N VAL A 210 7.42 -11.70 16.67
CA VAL A 210 6.59 -12.87 17.00
C VAL A 210 7.32 -14.17 16.68
N ALA A 211 7.97 -14.25 15.51
CA ALA A 211 8.72 -15.43 15.13
C ALA A 211 9.94 -15.68 16.04
N GLU A 212 10.73 -14.65 16.32
CA GLU A 212 11.90 -14.73 17.22
C GLU A 212 11.50 -15.19 18.63
N GLU A 213 10.45 -14.62 19.20
CA GLU A 213 9.98 -15.00 20.54
C GLU A 213 9.41 -16.42 20.56
N LEU A 214 8.69 -16.84 19.50
CA LEU A 214 8.25 -18.23 19.37
C LEU A 214 9.45 -19.18 19.29
N ILE A 215 10.47 -18.86 18.48
CA ILE A 215 11.70 -19.67 18.39
C ILE A 215 12.39 -19.78 19.75
N ALA A 216 12.47 -18.69 20.50
CA ALA A 216 13.09 -18.66 21.82
C ALA A 216 12.32 -19.48 22.87
N LEU A 217 10.99 -19.50 22.80
CA LEU A 217 10.12 -20.26 23.71
C LEU A 217 9.94 -21.72 23.32
N GLY A 218 10.14 -22.03 22.04
CA GLY A 218 9.68 -23.25 21.41
C GLY A 218 10.48 -24.48 21.82
N ASP A 219 9.78 -25.50 22.32
CA ASP A 219 10.17 -26.89 22.13
C ASP A 219 9.41 -27.41 20.90
N PRO A 220 10.07 -27.66 19.75
CA PRO A 220 9.44 -28.19 18.55
C PRO A 220 8.73 -29.53 18.77
N GLU A 221 9.12 -30.27 19.81
CA GLU A 221 8.50 -31.55 20.18
C GLU A 221 7.26 -31.38 21.06
N SER A 222 7.00 -30.17 21.57
CA SER A 222 5.81 -29.90 22.37
C SER A 222 4.54 -30.04 21.53
N GLN A 223 3.48 -30.56 22.17
CA GLN A 223 2.18 -30.73 21.53
C GLN A 223 1.63 -29.39 20.99
N HIS A 224 1.78 -28.30 21.75
CA HIS A 224 1.32 -26.98 21.34
C HIS A 224 2.05 -26.47 20.10
N TRP A 225 3.36 -26.70 19.98
CA TRP A 225 4.13 -26.30 18.80
C TRP A 225 3.62 -27.00 17.54
N ARG A 226 3.45 -28.32 17.61
CA ARG A 226 2.97 -29.12 16.48
C ARG A 226 1.54 -28.75 16.07
N GLU A 227 0.68 -28.43 17.03
CA GLU A 227 -0.71 -28.06 16.76
C GLU A 227 -0.83 -26.68 16.10
N TRP A 228 -0.10 -25.67 16.60
CA TRP A 228 -0.29 -24.29 16.19
C TRP A 228 0.62 -23.85 15.05
N ILE A 229 1.89 -24.30 15.05
CA ILE A 229 2.93 -23.78 14.14
C ILE A 229 3.26 -24.82 13.06
N ALA A 230 3.39 -26.10 13.45
CA ALA A 230 3.63 -27.23 12.54
C ALA A 230 4.83 -27.02 11.57
N ALA A 231 5.90 -26.38 12.04
CA ALA A 231 7.13 -26.13 11.28
C ALA A 231 8.34 -26.13 12.21
N SER A 232 9.54 -26.42 11.72
CA SER A 232 10.76 -26.29 12.54
C SER A 232 11.14 -24.82 12.77
N PRO A 233 11.91 -24.51 13.82
CA PRO A 233 12.46 -23.17 14.02
C PRO A 233 13.22 -22.63 12.79
N GLN A 234 14.00 -23.48 12.12
CA GLN A 234 14.76 -23.10 10.92
C GLN A 234 13.85 -22.73 9.74
N GLN A 235 12.71 -23.42 9.58
CA GLN A 235 11.72 -23.06 8.56
C GLN A 235 11.09 -21.69 8.85
N LEU A 236 10.88 -21.38 10.13
CA LEU A 236 10.34 -20.09 10.54
C LEU A 236 11.35 -18.96 10.33
N GLU A 237 12.62 -19.15 10.70
CA GLU A 237 13.70 -18.20 10.41
C GLU A 237 13.81 -17.91 8.91
N ALA A 238 13.79 -18.96 8.08
CA ALA A 238 13.83 -18.82 6.63
C ALA A 238 12.62 -18.06 6.09
N ALA A 239 11.41 -18.32 6.61
CA ALA A 239 10.20 -17.62 6.20
C ALA A 239 10.22 -16.12 6.57
N VAL A 240 10.73 -15.76 7.74
CA VAL A 240 10.91 -14.37 8.16
C VAL A 240 11.94 -13.66 7.27
N GLU A 241 13.05 -14.31 6.95
CA GLU A 241 14.09 -13.71 6.11
C GLU A 241 13.61 -13.53 4.66
N VAL A 242 12.91 -14.52 4.09
CA VAL A 242 12.25 -14.38 2.78
C VAL A 242 11.26 -13.22 2.81
N PHE A 243 10.45 -13.11 3.86
CA PHE A 243 9.52 -12.01 4.02
C PHE A 243 10.22 -10.65 4.08
N ARG A 244 11.28 -10.53 4.88
CA ARG A 244 12.11 -9.31 5.00
C ARG A 244 12.70 -8.91 3.65
N MET A 245 13.39 -9.82 2.96
CA MET A 245 14.01 -9.52 1.67
C MET A 245 12.97 -9.05 0.64
N VAL A 246 11.81 -9.71 0.58
CA VAL A 246 10.73 -9.35 -0.32
C VAL A 246 10.14 -7.98 0.05
N SER A 247 9.95 -7.70 1.34
CA SER A 247 9.34 -6.45 1.83
C SER A 247 10.27 -5.24 1.79
N THR A 248 11.60 -5.45 1.83
CA THR A 248 12.61 -4.38 1.67
C THR A 248 13.09 -4.20 0.23
N GLY A 249 12.68 -5.08 -0.68
CA GLY A 249 13.06 -5.00 -2.10
C GLY A 249 14.48 -5.48 -2.41
N GLU A 250 15.06 -6.32 -1.55
CA GLU A 250 16.39 -6.92 -1.74
C GLU A 250 16.40 -8.11 -2.74
N VAL A 251 15.27 -8.38 -3.40
CA VAL A 251 15.05 -9.49 -4.37
C VAL A 251 14.72 -9.00 -5.77
#